data_AF-A0A1F4FC69-F1
#
_entry.id   AF-A0A1F4FC69-F1
#
_cell.length_a   1.000
_cell.length_b   1.000
_cell.length_c   1.000
_cell.angle_alpha   90.00
_cell.angle_beta   90.00
_cell.angle_gamma   90.00
#
_symmetry.space_group_name_H-M   'P 1'
#
loop_
_entity.id
_entity.type
_entity.pdbx_description
1 polymer ?
#
loop_
_entity_poly.entity_id
_entity_poly.type
_entity_poly.pdbx_seq_one_letter_code
_entity_poly.pdbx_strand_id
1 'polypeptide(L)'
;MATLNMRLDDELDRRLSREADRTEQTRSELARAAIAAFLEQQERQRFLDQIARAARERGGEDPIAVAEEALAAGNEALDLAERGVQQARAPYRAKRRKR
;
A
#
# COMPACT_ATOMS: atom_id res chain seq x y z
N MET A 1 -29.25 -6.84 -4.45
CA MET A 1 -28.40 -7.85 -5.09
C MET A 1 -28.64 -7.79 -6.59
N ALA A 2 -27.58 -7.71 -7.39
CA ALA A 2 -27.67 -7.74 -8.85
C ALA A 2 -27.32 -9.14 -9.37
N THR A 3 -27.94 -9.57 -10.47
CA THR A 3 -27.65 -10.83 -11.14
C THR A 3 -26.72 -10.60 -12.32
N LEU A 4 -25.69 -11.43 -12.44
CA LEU A 4 -24.75 -11.43 -13.56
C LEU A 4 -24.81 -12.79 -14.25
N ASN A 5 -25.15 -12.81 -15.53
CA ASN A 5 -25.19 -14.02 -16.33
C ASN A 5 -24.07 -13.92 -17.38
N MET A 6 -23.08 -14.80 -17.28
CA MET A 6 -21.92 -14.80 -18.17
C MET A 6 -21.69 -16.18 -18.77
N ARG A 7 -21.25 -16.21 -20.01
CA ARG A 7 -20.78 -17.44 -20.66
C ARG A 7 -19.29 -17.56 -20.41
N LEU A 8 -18.91 -18.68 -19.80
CA LEU A 8 -17.52 -19.09 -19.64
C LEU A 8 -17.21 -20.14 -20.70
N ASP A 9 -15.97 -20.17 -21.17
CA ASP A 9 -15.49 -21.33 -21.92
C ASP A 9 -15.39 -22.56 -21.00
N ASP A 10 -15.41 -23.75 -21.60
CA ASP A 10 -15.44 -25.02 -20.87
C ASP A 10 -14.17 -25.22 -20.01
N GLU A 11 -13.03 -24.66 -20.43
CA GLU A 11 -11.78 -24.78 -19.69
C GLU A 11 -11.85 -23.97 -18.39
N LEU A 12 -12.31 -22.73 -18.49
CA LEU A 12 -12.44 -21.78 -17.40
C LEU A 12 -13.51 -22.24 -16.40
N ASP A 13 -14.64 -22.79 -16.86
CA ASP A 13 -15.66 -23.36 -15.98
C ASP A 13 -15.12 -24.56 -15.18
N ARG A 14 -14.33 -25.44 -15.83
CA ARG A 14 -13.66 -26.55 -15.15
C ARG A 14 -12.61 -26.07 -14.15
N ARG A 15 -11.83 -25.04 -14.49
CA ARG A 15 -10.85 -24.44 -13.58
C ARG A 15 -11.54 -23.81 -12.37
N LEU A 16 -12.59 -23.02 -12.59
CA LEU A 16 -13.36 -22.38 -11.54
C LEU A 16 -13.96 -23.40 -10.57
N SER A 17 -14.50 -24.51 -11.10
CA SER A 17 -15.06 -25.58 -10.29
C SER A 17 -13.98 -26.24 -9.41
N ARG A 18 -12.81 -26.56 -9.98
CA ARG A 18 -11.70 -27.15 -9.21
C ARG A 18 -11.17 -26.23 -8.11
N GLU A 19 -11.02 -24.94 -8.38
CA GLU A 19 -10.55 -23.99 -7.38
C GLU A 19 -11.61 -23.75 -6.29
N ALA A 20 -12.89 -23.73 -6.65
CA ALA A 20 -14.00 -23.62 -5.71
C ALA A 20 -14.03 -24.82 -4.74
N ASP A 21 -13.81 -26.03 -5.25
CA ASP A 21 -13.71 -27.25 -4.41
C ASP A 21 -12.51 -27.19 -3.46
N ARG A 22 -11.37 -26.64 -3.90
CA ARG A 22 -10.16 -26.51 -3.07
C ARG A 22 -10.29 -25.47 -1.97
N THR A 23 -11.02 -24.39 -2.22
CA THR A 23 -11.22 -23.30 -1.25
C THR A 23 -12.47 -23.47 -0.40
N GLU A 24 -13.20 -24.59 -0.57
CA GLU A 24 -14.48 -24.87 0.10
C GLU A 24 -15.53 -23.76 -0.13
N GLN A 25 -15.53 -23.17 -1.33
CA GLN A 25 -16.43 -22.09 -1.72
C GLN A 25 -17.35 -22.52 -2.86
N THR A 26 -18.47 -21.83 -3.03
CA THR A 26 -19.26 -22.00 -4.26
C THR A 26 -18.60 -21.30 -5.45
N ARG A 27 -18.82 -21.81 -6.66
CA ARG A 27 -18.31 -21.17 -7.90
C ARG A 27 -18.68 -19.69 -7.99
N SER A 28 -19.91 -19.36 -7.59
CA SER A 28 -20.43 -17.99 -7.62
C SER A 28 -19.75 -17.09 -6.58
N GLU A 29 -19.37 -17.61 -5.42
CA GLU A 29 -18.60 -16.87 -4.42
C GLU A 29 -17.18 -16.62 -4.89
N LEU A 30 -16.51 -17.65 -5.41
CA LEU A 30 -15.16 -17.53 -5.94
C LEU A 30 -15.12 -16.56 -7.13
N ALA A 31 -16.10 -16.63 -8.03
CA ALA A 31 -16.21 -15.70 -9.15
C ALA A 31 -16.42 -14.24 -8.66
N ARG A 32 -17.27 -14.03 -7.66
CA ARG A 32 -17.47 -12.69 -7.07
C ARG A 32 -16.20 -12.17 -6.43
N ALA A 33 -15.49 -12.99 -5.66
CA ALA A 33 -14.23 -12.62 -5.03
C ALA A 33 -13.16 -12.26 -6.07
N ALA A 34 -13.04 -13.06 -7.13
CA ALA A 34 -12.10 -12.80 -8.21
C ALA A 34 -12.42 -11.48 -8.95
N ILE A 35 -13.70 -11.22 -9.24
CA ILE A 35 -14.11 -9.95 -9.87
C ILE A 35 -13.80 -8.76 -8.96
N ALA A 36 -14.11 -8.85 -7.67
CA ALA A 36 -13.82 -7.78 -6.72
C ALA A 36 -12.31 -7.48 -6.64
N ALA A 37 -11.48 -8.51 -6.50
CA ALA A 37 -10.03 -8.37 -6.45
C ALA A 37 -9.46 -7.78 -7.75
N PHE A 38 -9.98 -8.20 -8.91
CA PHE A 38 -9.57 -7.65 -10.20
C PHE A 38 -9.92 -6.16 -10.34
N LEU A 39 -11.11 -5.75 -9.90
CA LEU A 39 -11.53 -4.35 -9.93
C LEU A 39 -10.67 -3.49 -9.00
N GLU A 40 -10.39 -3.96 -7.78
CA GLU A 40 -9.52 -3.27 -6.84
C GLU A 40 -8.10 -3.11 -7.39
N GLN A 41 -7.56 -4.16 -8.02
CA GLN A 41 -6.27 -4.11 -8.68
C GLN A 41 -6.25 -3.08 -9.83
N GLN A 42 -7.31 -3.04 -10.64
CA GLN A 42 -7.47 -2.07 -11.72
C GLN A 42 -7.54 -0.64 -11.20
N GLU A 43 -8.32 -0.39 -10.15
CA GLU A 43 -8.42 0.94 -9.52
C GLU A 43 -7.08 1.39 -8.97
N ARG A 44 -6.38 0.51 -8.24
CA ARG A 44 -5.04 0.80 -7.72
C ARG A 44 -4.07 1.11 -8.86
N GLN A 45 -4.09 0.33 -9.94
CA GLN A 45 -3.21 0.56 -11.07
C GLN A 45 -3.50 1.91 -11.74
N ARG A 46 -4.77 2.23 -11.98
CA ARG A 46 -5.16 3.53 -12.54
C ARG A 46 -4.72 4.70 -11.66
N PHE A 47 -4.82 4.55 -10.35
CA PHE A 47 -4.36 5.55 -9.41
C PHE A 47 -2.83 5.74 -9.46
N LEU A 48 -2.07 4.65 -9.47
CA LEU A 48 -0.61 4.71 -9.60
C LEU A 48 -0.17 5.30 -10.94
N ASP A 49 -0.87 4.96 -12.03
CA ASP A 49 -0.61 5.51 -13.35
C ASP A 49 -0.88 7.02 -13.39
N GLN A 50 -1.92 7.49 -12.69
CA GLN A 50 -2.18 8.93 -12.53
C GLN A 50 -1.06 9.63 -11.77
N ILE A 51 -0.56 9.04 -10.67
CA ILE A 51 0.59 9.60 -9.93
C ILE A 51 1.82 9.65 -10.82
N ALA A 52 2.14 8.54 -11.51
CA ALA A 52 3.29 8.46 -12.39
C ALA A 52 3.19 9.48 -13.54
N ARG A 53 1.99 9.66 -14.11
CA ARG A 53 1.73 10.66 -15.13
C ARG A 53 1.90 12.08 -14.58
N ALA A 54 1.33 12.39 -13.42
CA ALA A 54 1.49 13.69 -12.79
C ALA A 54 2.96 13.99 -12.46
N ALA A 55 3.73 13.00 -12.00
CA ALA A 55 5.15 13.14 -11.74
C ALA A 55 5.94 13.46 -13.02
N ARG A 56 5.60 12.83 -14.16
CA ARG A 56 6.23 13.11 -15.47
C ARG A 56 5.81 14.48 -16.02
N GLU A 57 4.53 14.82 -15.95
CA GLU A 57 3.98 16.08 -16.48
C GLU A 57 4.42 17.30 -15.66
N ARG A 58 4.70 17.13 -14.36
CA ARG A 58 5.17 18.23 -13.50
C ARG A 58 6.48 18.84 -13.98
N GLY A 59 7.23 18.15 -14.86
CA GLY A 59 8.30 18.75 -15.69
C GLY A 59 9.29 19.63 -14.92
N GLY A 60 9.45 19.37 -13.62
CA GLY A 60 10.36 20.09 -12.76
C GLY A 60 11.79 19.57 -12.95
N GLU A 61 12.74 20.25 -12.33
CA GLU A 61 14.14 19.81 -12.24
C GLU A 61 14.23 18.30 -12.00
N ASP A 62 15.26 17.68 -12.59
CA ASP A 62 15.49 16.24 -12.44
C ASP A 62 15.37 15.87 -10.96
N PRO A 63 14.37 15.05 -10.56
CA PRO A 63 14.14 14.74 -9.16
C PRO A 63 15.36 14.09 -8.51
N ILE A 64 16.24 13.47 -9.30
CA ILE A 64 17.54 12.96 -8.83
C ILE A 64 18.46 14.13 -8.48
N ALA A 65 18.61 15.13 -9.35
CA ALA A 65 19.44 16.30 -9.09
C ALA A 65 18.98 17.10 -7.86
N VAL A 66 17.66 17.30 -7.71
CA VAL A 66 17.09 17.97 -6.53
C VAL A 66 17.35 17.17 -5.25
N ALA A 67 17.23 15.84 -5.31
CA ALA A 67 17.52 14.97 -4.17
C ALA A 67 19.01 14.97 -3.80
N GLU A 68 19.91 15.00 -4.80
CA GLU A 68 21.35 15.10 -4.60
C GLU A 68 21.72 16.44 -3.95
N GLU A 69 21.15 17.56 -4.40
CA GLU A 69 21.37 18.88 -3.81
C GLU A 69 20.88 18.93 -2.35
N ALA A 70 19.72 18.35 -2.08
CA ALA A 70 19.12 18.34 -0.74
C ALA A 70 19.78 17.35 0.24
N LEU A 71 20.62 16.42 -0.25
CA LEU A 71 21.19 15.34 0.56
C LEU A 71 22.01 15.86 1.75
N ALA A 72 22.85 16.88 1.53
CA ALA A 72 23.69 17.46 2.56
C ALA A 72 22.84 18.07 3.69
N ALA A 73 21.86 18.92 3.34
CA ALA A 73 20.94 19.51 4.30
C ALA A 73 20.10 18.47 5.03
N GLY A 74 19.68 17.39 4.34
CA GLY A 74 18.96 16.27 4.93
C GLY A 74 19.78 15.53 5.98
N ASN A 75 21.06 15.25 5.70
CA ASN A 75 21.96 14.60 6.64
C ASN A 75 22.26 15.48 7.85
N GLU A 76 22.51 16.79 7.65
CA GLU A 76 22.72 17.73 8.75
C GLU A 76 21.49 17.84 9.66
N ALA A 77 20.29 17.87 9.09
CA ALA A 77 19.04 17.87 9.86
C ALA A 77 18.83 16.57 10.65
N LEU A 78 19.18 15.41 10.06
CA LEU A 78 19.11 14.12 10.72
C LEU A 78 20.08 14.04 11.91
N ASP A 79 21.33 14.47 11.72
CA ASP A 79 22.35 14.55 12.77
C ASP A 79 21.86 15.38 13.97
N LEU A 80 21.22 16.53 13.72
CA LEU A 80 20.67 17.38 14.77
C LEU A 80 19.50 16.70 15.51
N ALA A 81 18.62 16.00 14.80
CA ALA A 81 17.51 15.28 15.38
C ALA A 81 17.98 14.11 16.26
N GLU A 82 18.96 13.32 15.80
CA GLU A 82 19.51 12.20 16.55
C GLU A 82 20.27 12.65 17.81
N ARG A 83 20.99 13.78 17.72
CA ARG A 83 21.61 14.42 18.89
C ARG A 83 20.57 14.90 19.91
N GLY A 84 19.39 15.32 19.46
CA GLY A 84 18.26 15.72 20.32
C GLY A 84 17.56 14.55 21.02
N VAL A 85 17.44 13.38 20.39
CA VAL A 85 16.81 12.18 20.98
C VAL A 85 17.62 11.60 22.15
N GLN A 86 18.94 11.84 22.20
CA GLN A 86 19.78 11.41 23.32
C GLN A 86 19.62 12.27 24.58
N GLN A 87 19.04 13.48 24.49
CA GLN A 87 18.88 14.40 25.61
C GLN A 87 17.41 14.62 26.01
N ALA A 88 16.66 13.57 26.36
CA ALA A 88 15.58 13.68 27.36
C ALA A 88 14.90 12.33 27.65
N ARG A 89 15.46 11.56 28.58
CA ARG A 89 14.62 10.79 29.50
C ARG A 89 15.03 11.15 30.93
N ALA A 90 14.47 12.24 31.43
CA ALA A 90 14.53 12.54 32.86
C ALA A 90 13.87 11.37 33.62
N PRO A 91 14.56 10.68 34.54
CA PRO A 91 13.96 9.58 35.28
C PRO A 91 12.90 10.15 36.22
N TYR A 92 11.66 9.74 36.02
CA TYR A 92 10.51 10.13 36.85
C TYR A 92 10.74 9.63 38.29
N ARG A 93 11.17 10.51 39.21
CA ARG A 93 11.29 10.20 40.64
C ARG A 93 9.89 10.15 41.26
N ALA A 94 9.31 8.96 41.29
CA ALA A 94 8.13 8.68 42.11
C ALA A 94 8.45 8.95 43.59
N LYS A 95 7.93 10.05 44.15
CA LYS A 95 7.98 10.33 45.59
C LYS A 95 7.21 9.23 46.33
N ARG A 96 7.93 8.33 47.02
CA ARG A 96 7.35 7.41 48.01
C ARG A 96 6.67 8.23 49.11
N ARG A 97 5.33 8.13 49.20
CA ARG A 97 4.56 8.57 50.38
C ARG A 97 4.98 7.75 51.59
N LYS A 98 5.46 8.40 52.66
CA LYS A 98 5.61 7.78 53.98
C LYS A 98 4.24 7.71 54.66
N ARG A 99 4.02 6.60 55.36
CA ARG A 99 2.89 6.32 56.24
C ARG A 99 2.89 7.24 57.46
#